data_AF-A0A923TDL6-F1
#
_entry.id   AF-A0A923TDL6-F1
#
_cell.length_a   1.000
_cell.length_b   1.000
_cell.length_c   1.000
_cell.angle_alpha   90.00
_cell.angle_beta   90.00
_cell.angle_gamma   90.00
#
_symmetry.space_group_name_H-M   'P 1'
#
loop_
_entity.id
_entity.type
_entity.pdbx_description
1 polymer ?
#
loop_
_entity_poly.entity_id
_entity_poly.type
_entity_poly.pdbx_seq_one_letter_code
_entity_poly.pdbx_strand_id
1 'polypeptide(L)' 'RFIFVHTPKHGSWLNLVETLFGKMARTFLRGIRVKSWAELRARILLGIAEINAAPVVHRWSNCTVLDPVP' A
#
# COMPACT_ATOMS: atom_id res chain seq x y z
N ARG A 1 -12.31 8.61 17.63
CA ARG A 1 -13.63 8.23 17.05
C ARG A 1 -13.36 7.55 15.71
N PHE A 2 -13.86 6.33 15.49
CA PHE A 2 -13.71 5.63 14.21
C PHE A 2 -14.95 5.85 13.34
N ILE A 3 -14.76 5.95 12.02
CA ILE A 3 -15.83 6.06 11.03
C ILE A 3 -15.83 4.76 10.23
N PHE A 4 -16.97 4.07 10.22
CA PHE A 4 -17.14 2.88 9.40
C PHE A 4 -17.49 3.31 7.97
N VAL A 5 -16.69 2.86 7.00
CA VAL A 5 -16.90 3.13 5.58
C VAL A 5 -17.17 1.81 4.88
N HIS A 6 -18.35 1.67 4.26
CA HIS A 6 -18.72 0.46 3.54
C HIS A 6 -18.00 0.41 2.19
N THR A 7 -16.90 -0.34 2.11
CA THR A 7 -16.19 -0.55 0.83
C THR A 7 -16.89 -1.59 -0.03
N PRO A 8 -17.04 -1.35 -1.35
CA PRO A 8 -17.50 -2.38 -2.28
C PRO A 8 -16.62 -3.64 -2.20
N LYS A 9 -17.16 -4.82 -2.54
CA LYS A 9 -16.40 -6.09 -2.50
C LYS A 9 -15.09 -6.05 -3.31
N HIS A 10 -15.10 -5.32 -4.44
CA HIS A 10 -13.94 -5.07 -5.30
C HIS A 10 -13.30 -3.68 -5.09
N GLY A 11 -13.80 -2.95 -4.09
CA GLY A 11 -13.43 -1.60 -3.67
C GLY A 11 -12.71 -1.56 -2.31
N SER A 12 -12.23 -2.71 -1.83
CA SER A 12 -11.85 -2.92 -0.43
C SER A 12 -10.42 -2.51 -0.14
N TRP A 13 -10.17 -1.91 1.02
CA TRP A 13 -8.80 -1.57 1.48
C TRP A 13 -7.83 -2.76 1.40
N LEU A 14 -8.33 -3.99 1.56
CA LEU A 14 -7.55 -5.21 1.38
C LEU A 14 -6.89 -5.30 -0.01
N ASN A 15 -7.60 -4.95 -1.09
CA ASN A 15 -7.06 -4.99 -2.45
C ASN A 15 -5.88 -4.00 -2.63
N LEU A 16 -5.86 -2.89 -1.89
CA LEU A 16 -4.71 -1.96 -1.88
C LEU A 16 -3.48 -2.60 -1.23
N VAL A 17 -3.70 -3.22 -0.08
CA VAL A 17 -2.65 -3.86 0.71
C VAL A 17 -2.08 -5.06 -0.06
N GLU A 18 -2.92 -5.88 -0.66
CA GLU A 18 -2.53 -7.00 -1.53
C GLU A 18 -1.70 -6.52 -2.73
N THR A 19 -2.14 -5.45 -3.40
CA THR A 19 -1.41 -4.88 -4.53
C THR A 19 -0.03 -4.34 -4.12
N LEU A 20 0.03 -3.65 -2.97
CA LEU A 20 1.28 -3.13 -2.42
C LEU A 20 2.28 -4.26 -2.13
N PHE A 21 1.86 -5.28 -1.37
CA PHE A 21 2.72 -6.43 -1.07
C PHE A 21 3.11 -7.20 -2.34
N GLY A 22 2.20 -7.35 -3.29
CA GLY A 22 2.51 -7.96 -4.59
C GLY A 22 3.59 -7.21 -5.36
N LYS A 23 3.57 -5.88 -5.34
CA LYS A 23 4.64 -5.05 -5.95
C LYS A 23 5.95 -5.19 -5.19
N MET A 24 5.94 -5.10 -3.87
CA MET A 24 7.15 -5.26 -3.05
C MET A 24 7.80 -6.62 -3.29
N ALA A 25 6.99 -7.69 -3.30
CA ALA A 25 7.43 -9.07 -3.55
C ALA A 25 8.08 -9.23 -4.93
N ARG A 26 7.56 -8.58 -5.97
CA ARG A 26 8.11 -8.64 -7.34
C ARG A 26 9.29 -7.69 -7.61
N THR A 27 9.53 -6.73 -6.72
CA THR A 27 10.59 -5.72 -6.87
C THR A 27 11.73 -5.99 -5.89
N PHE A 28 11.86 -5.17 -4.84
CA PHE A 28 13.05 -5.16 -3.99
C PHE A 28 13.11 -6.36 -3.03
N LEU A 29 11.98 -7.01 -2.72
CA LEU A 29 11.99 -8.20 -1.86
C LEU A 29 12.46 -9.45 -2.62
N ARG A 30 12.24 -9.55 -3.95
CA ARG A 30 12.62 -10.73 -4.74
C ARG A 30 14.13 -10.98 -4.72
N GLY A 31 14.91 -9.91 -4.74
CA GLY A 31 16.37 -9.95 -4.78
C GLY A 31 17.04 -9.63 -3.46
N ILE A 32 16.28 -9.50 -2.36
CA ILE A 32 16.84 -9.03 -1.11
C ILE A 32 17.79 -10.08 -0.52
N ARG A 33 19.03 -9.67 -0.25
CA ARG A 33 20.04 -10.44 0.48
C ARG A 33 20.61 -9.53 1.55
N VAL A 34 20.61 -10.01 2.79
CA VAL A 34 21.03 -9.25 3.98
C VAL A 34 21.80 -10.18 4.92
N LYS A 35 22.66 -9.61 5.75
CA LYS A 35 23.51 -10.34 6.70
C LYS A 35 22.96 -10.30 8.14
N SER A 36 21.94 -9.48 8.40
CA SER A 36 21.35 -9.34 9.74
C SER A 36 19.89 -8.89 9.72
N TRP A 37 19.20 -9.08 10.86
CA TRP A 37 17.84 -8.58 11.08
C TRP A 37 17.76 -7.05 11.08
N ALA A 38 18.79 -6.37 11.59
CA ALA A 38 18.84 -4.91 11.59
C ALA A 38 18.91 -4.36 10.16
N GLU A 39 19.73 -4.99 9.31
CA GLU A 39 19.83 -4.65 7.89
C GLU A 39 18.51 -4.91 7.15
N LEU A 40 17.85 -6.05 7.41
CA LEU A 40 16.53 -6.34 6.85
C LEU A 40 15.53 -5.23 7.16
N ARG A 41 15.43 -4.86 8.45
CA ARG A 41 14.54 -3.78 8.90
C ARG A 41 14.86 -2.47 8.22
N ALA A 42 16.13 -2.09 8.13
CA ALA A 42 16.56 -0.87 7.47
C ALA A 42 16.17 -0.85 5.98
N ARG A 43 16.37 -1.96 5.25
CA ARG A 43 16.01 -2.06 3.83
C ARG A 43 14.50 -2.02 3.59
N ILE A 44 13.70 -2.64 4.46
CA ILE A 44 12.23 -2.55 4.37
C ILE A 44 11.76 -1.12 4.61
N LEU A 45 12.28 -0.45 5.65
CA LEU A 45 11.93 0.94 5.96
C LEU A 45 12.33 1.89 4.84
N LEU A 46 13.49 1.68 4.21
CA LEU A 46 13.92 2.44 3.04
C LEU A 46 12.93 2.28 1.87
N GLY A 47 12.56 1.04 1.53
CA GLY A 47 11.57 0.79 0.47
C GLY A 47 10.21 1.44 0.76
N ILE A 48 9.78 1.46 2.02
CA ILE A 48 8.55 2.18 2.43
C ILE A 48 8.72 3.69 2.26
N ALA A 49 9.87 4.26 2.66
CA ALA A 49 10.14 5.68 2.50
C ALA A 49 10.15 6.12 1.03
N GLU A 50 10.74 5.30 0.14
CA GLU A 50 10.72 5.53 -1.32
C GLU A 50 9.29 5.51 -1.88
N ILE A 51 8.46 4.56 -1.46
CA ILE A 51 7.03 4.50 -1.85
C ILE A 51 6.27 5.75 -1.37
N ASN A 52 6.56 6.20 -0.15
CA ASN A 52 5.91 7.39 0.43
C ASN A 52 6.37 8.70 -0.21
N ALA A 53 7.58 8.76 -0.78
CA ALA A 53 8.08 9.95 -1.47
C ALA A 53 7.34 10.23 -2.78
N ALA A 54 6.80 9.20 -3.44
CA ALA A 54 6.01 9.31 -4.66
C ALA A 54 4.75 8.42 -4.59
N PRO A 55 3.74 8.81 -3.78
CA PRO A 55 2.56 7.99 -3.58
C PRO A 55 1.73 7.94 -4.86
N VAL A 56 1.36 6.72 -5.28
CA VAL A 56 0.43 6.52 -6.39
C VAL A 56 -0.99 6.47 -5.84
N VAL A 57 -1.82 7.43 -6.24
CA VAL A 57 -3.24 7.45 -5.88
C VAL A 57 -3.95 6.30 -6.60
N HIS A 58 -4.43 5.32 -5.84
CA HIS A 58 -5.23 4.25 -6.40
C HIS A 58 -6.61 4.78 -6.77
N ARG A 59 -6.99 4.61 -8.04
CA ARG A 59 -8.30 5.00 -8.54
C ARG A 59 -9.18 3.78 -8.68
N TRP A 60 -10.25 3.74 -7.90
CA TRP A 60 -11.25 2.69 -8.00
C TRP A 60 -12.24 3.05 -9.11
N SER A 61 -12.54 2.10 -9.99
CA SER A 61 -13.52 2.32 -11.07
C SER A 61 -14.94 2.56 -10.55
N ASN A 62 -15.26 2.06 -9.34
CA ASN A 62 -16.61 2.05 -8.75
C ASN A 62 -16.70 2.67 -7.33
N CYS A 63 -15.74 3.52 -6.90
CA CYS A 63 -15.95 4.34 -5.69
C CYS A 63 -16.54 5.70 -6.07
N THR A 64 -17.86 5.79 -6.09
CA THR A 64 -18.60 7.06 -5.99
C THR A 64 -18.70 7.46 -4.52
N VAL A 65 -17.60 7.96 -3.95
CA VAL A 65 -17.66 8.74 -2.73
C VAL A 65 -16.78 9.95 -2.98
N LEU A 66 -17.26 11.11 -2.52
CA LEU A 66 -16.66 12.45 -2.59
C LEU A 66 -17.21 13.38 -3.69
N ASP A 67 -18.53 13.46 -3.82
CA ASP A 67 -19.10 14.81 -3.82
C ASP A 67 -19.15 15.28 -2.35
N PRO A 68 -18.65 16.47 -2.01
CA PRO A 68 -18.85 17.02 -0.67
C PRO A 68 -20.36 17.21 -0.46
N VAL A 69 -20.87 16.66 0.64
CA VAL A 69 -22.23 17.01 1.13
C VAL A 69 -22.22 18.52 1.43
N PRO A 70 -23.23 19.30 1.00
CA PRO A 70 -23.31 20.74 1.24
C PRO A 70 -23.31 21.08 2.74
#